data_AF-A0A0S8AQY9-F1
#
_entry.id   AF-A0A0S8AQY9-F1
#
_cell.length_a   1.000
_cell.length_b   1.000
_cell.length_c   1.000
_cell.angle_alpha   90.00
_cell.angle_beta   90.00
_cell.angle_gamma   90.00
#
_symmetry.space_group_name_H-M   'P 1'
#
loop_
_entity.id
_entity.type
_entity.pdbx_description
1 polymer ?
#
loop_
_entity_poly.entity_id
_entity_poly.type
_entity_poly.pdbx_seq_one_letter_code
_entity_poly.pdbx_strand_id
1 'polypeptide(L)'
;LARRGVLLRHLVMPNGIEETRAILEWVANTLGADTYVNLMDQYRPAGRVGPTHYPELNRRTTAAEYGAAVQLAVRLGLRLDTRHTPLPWPR
;
A
#
# COMPACT_ATOMS: atom_id res chain seq x y z
N LEU A 1 -21.10 -0.74 -7.68
CA LEU A 1 -20.95 -2.21 -7.74
C LEU A 1 -19.91 -2.54 -8.81
N ALA A 2 -18.83 -3.25 -8.46
CA ALA A 2 -17.91 -3.78 -9.45
C ALA A 2 -18.62 -4.91 -10.21
N ARG A 3 -18.84 -4.74 -11.52
CA ARG A 3 -19.63 -5.68 -12.33
C ARG A 3 -18.78 -6.76 -13.00
N ARG A 4 -17.50 -6.48 -13.27
CA ARG A 4 -16.44 -7.40 -13.72
C ARG A 4 -15.08 -6.80 -13.34
N GLY A 5 -14.10 -7.63 -12.98
CA GLY A 5 -12.74 -7.20 -12.62
C GLY A 5 -12.38 -7.42 -11.15
N VAL A 6 -11.08 -7.33 -10.84
CA VAL A 6 -10.51 -7.47 -9.50
C VAL A 6 -10.10 -6.09 -8.98
N LEU A 7 -10.51 -5.76 -7.75
CA LEU A 7 -10.02 -4.61 -7.00
C LEU A 7 -9.06 -5.11 -5.93
N LEU A 8 -7.78 -4.77 -6.05
CA LEU A 8 -6.76 -5.12 -5.08
C LEU A 8 -6.48 -3.92 -4.18
N ARG A 9 -6.68 -4.09 -2.87
CA ARG A 9 -6.35 -3.08 -1.86
C ARG A 9 -5.07 -3.49 -1.16
N HIS A 10 -4.01 -2.71 -1.36
CA HIS A 10 -2.70 -2.99 -0.78
C HIS A 10 -2.40 -1.96 0.31
N LEU A 11 -2.27 -2.44 1.54
CA LEU A 11 -1.87 -1.63 2.69
C LEU A 11 -0.34 -1.54 2.71
N VAL A 12 0.20 -0.34 2.54
CA VAL A 12 1.63 -0.10 2.64
C VAL A 12 2.02 -0.10 4.12
N MET A 13 2.83 -1.07 4.50
CA MET A 13 3.31 -1.26 5.86
C MET A 13 4.57 -0.41 6.13
N PRO A 14 4.80 0.04 7.38
CA PRO A 14 6.06 0.68 7.76
C PRO A 14 7.22 -0.30 7.54
N ASN A 15 8.32 0.19 6.97
CA ASN A 15 9.50 -0.58 6.57
C ASN A 15 9.22 -1.67 5.51
N GLY A 16 8.00 -1.72 4.93
CA GLY A 16 7.55 -2.80 4.04
C GLY A 16 7.59 -2.47 2.54
N ILE A 17 8.54 -1.66 2.10
CA ILE A 17 8.60 -1.16 0.71
C ILE A 17 9.07 -2.22 -0.27
N GLU A 18 9.98 -3.09 0.14
CA GLU A 18 10.49 -4.18 -0.70
C GLU A 18 9.40 -5.23 -0.93
N GLU A 19 8.62 -5.54 0.09
CA GLU A 19 7.46 -6.43 0.02
C GLU A 19 6.36 -5.80 -0.85
N THR A 20 6.13 -4.49 -0.68
CA THR A 20 5.21 -3.74 -1.56
C THR A 20 5.66 -3.84 -3.01
N ARG A 21 6.97 -3.77 -3.29
CA ARG A 21 7.49 -3.97 -4.64
C ARG A 21 7.20 -5.34 -5.19
N ALA A 22 7.57 -6.39 -4.46
CA ALA A 22 7.35 -7.76 -4.88
C ALA A 22 5.87 -8.04 -5.17
N ILE A 23 4.97 -7.52 -4.33
CA ILE A 23 3.52 -7.65 -4.52
C ILE A 23 3.06 -6.93 -5.79
N LEU A 24 3.45 -5.66 -5.99
CA LEU A 24 3.03 -4.89 -7.16
C LEU A 24 3.57 -5.47 -8.47
N GLU A 25 4.82 -5.95 -8.47
CA GLU A 25 5.41 -6.66 -9.61
C GLU A 25 4.65 -7.95 -9.91
N TRP A 26 4.34 -8.75 -8.89
CA TRP A 26 3.54 -9.96 -9.06
C TRP A 26 2.16 -9.67 -9.62
N VAL A 27 1.49 -8.60 -9.14
CA VAL A 27 0.18 -8.16 -9.64
C VAL A 27 0.28 -7.77 -11.11
N ALA A 28 1.26 -6.93 -11.47
CA ALA A 28 1.44 -6.49 -12.85
C ALA A 28 1.70 -7.68 -13.80
N ASN A 29 2.51 -8.65 -13.36
CA ASN A 29 2.90 -9.80 -14.17
C ASN A 29 1.84 -10.90 -14.24
N THR A 30 1.09 -11.14 -13.16
CA THR A 30 0.19 -12.29 -13.03
C THR A 30 -1.26 -11.93 -13.31
N LEU A 31 -1.72 -10.79 -12.80
CA LEU A 31 -3.09 -10.31 -12.97
C LEU A 31 -3.23 -9.34 -14.14
N GLY A 32 -2.11 -8.76 -14.59
CA GLY A 32 -2.05 -7.79 -15.67
C GLY A 32 -2.13 -6.34 -15.17
N ALA A 33 -1.54 -5.43 -15.95
CA ALA A 33 -1.44 -4.00 -15.62
C ALA A 33 -2.79 -3.28 -15.49
N ASP A 34 -3.84 -3.82 -16.12
CA ASP A 34 -5.22 -3.30 -16.04
C ASP A 34 -5.92 -3.60 -14.69
N THR A 35 -5.26 -4.33 -13.78
CA THR A 35 -5.75 -4.57 -12.43
C THR A 35 -5.88 -3.25 -11.68
N TYR A 36 -7.05 -3.01 -11.09
CA TYR A 36 -7.27 -1.85 -10.25
C TYR A 36 -6.60 -2.05 -8.89
N VAL A 37 -5.62 -1.20 -8.60
CA VAL A 37 -4.87 -1.21 -7.33
C VAL A 37 -5.17 0.04 -6.53
N ASN A 38 -5.58 -0.15 -5.28
CA ASN A 38 -5.73 0.91 -4.30
C ASN A 38 -4.61 0.77 -3.25
N LEU A 39 -3.65 1.70 -3.28
CA LEU A 39 -2.62 1.81 -2.25
C LEU A 39 -3.17 2.58 -1.05
N MET A 40 -2.88 2.10 0.16
CA MET A 40 -3.36 2.71 1.40
C MET A 40 -2.20 2.91 2.37
N ASP A 41 -2.14 4.05 3.05
CA ASP A 41 -1.19 4.38 4.12
C ASP A 41 -1.79 4.23 5.53
N GLN A 42 -2.93 3.55 5.63
CA GLN A 42 -3.83 3.58 6.78
C GLN A 42 -3.40 2.67 7.94
N TYR A 43 -2.15 2.22 7.95
CA TYR A 43 -1.64 1.32 8.98
C TYR A 43 -1.53 2.04 10.34
N ARG A 44 -2.00 1.37 11.39
CA ARG A 44 -1.93 1.84 12.77
C ARG A 44 -1.38 0.73 13.66
N PRO A 45 -0.28 0.98 14.39
CA PRO A 45 0.13 0.10 15.48
C PRO A 45 -1.04 -0.15 16.43
N ALA A 46 -1.31 -1.43 16.74
CA ALA A 46 -2.40 -1.85 17.61
C ALA A 46 -2.12 -3.22 18.24
N GLY A 47 -2.85 -3.54 19.30
CA GLY A 47 -2.78 -4.85 19.95
C GLY A 47 -1.43 -5.10 20.60
N ARG A 48 -0.69 -6.09 20.09
CA ARG A 48 0.63 -6.49 20.62
C ARG A 48 1.79 -5.66 20.09
N VAL A 49 1.55 -4.76 19.14
CA VAL A 49 2.60 -3.91 18.58
C VAL A 49 3.02 -2.86 19.61
N GLY A 50 4.32 -2.79 19.88
CA GLY A 50 4.91 -1.88 20.84
C GLY A 50 6.44 -1.85 20.75
N PRO A 51 7.12 -1.05 21.58
CA PRO A 51 8.57 -0.90 21.53
C PRO A 51 9.33 -2.18 21.88
N THR A 52 8.71 -3.08 22.65
CA THR A 52 9.29 -4.38 23.04
C THR A 52 8.80 -5.55 22.17
N HIS A 53 7.65 -5.40 21.52
CA HIS A 53 6.99 -6.44 20.74
C HIS A 53 6.67 -5.88 19.35
N TYR A 54 7.41 -6.32 18.33
CA TYR A 54 7.33 -5.81 16.95
C TYR A 54 7.67 -4.31 16.81
N PRO A 55 8.87 -3.88 17.26
CA PRO A 55 9.29 -2.47 17.17
C PRO A 55 9.28 -1.93 15.73
N GLU A 56 9.55 -2.78 14.73
CA GLU A 56 9.52 -2.45 13.31
C GLU A 56 8.13 -2.06 12.80
N LEU A 57 7.08 -2.53 13.47
CA LEU A 57 5.69 -2.23 13.18
C LEU A 57 5.13 -1.12 14.07
N ASN A 58 5.90 -0.62 15.04
CA ASN A 58 5.45 0.34 16.06
C ASN A 58 5.49 1.81 15.59
N ARG A 59 5.22 2.04 14.30
CA ARG A 59 5.08 3.38 13.73
C ARG A 59 4.08 3.38 12.59
N ARG A 60 3.64 4.57 12.18
CA ARG A 60 2.85 4.75 10.96
C ARG A 60 3.73 4.66 9.72
N THR A 61 3.10 4.36 8.60
CA THR A 61 3.69 4.49 7.27
C THR A 61 3.97 5.96 7.01
N THR A 62 5.18 6.28 6.55
CA THR A 62 5.57 7.65 6.24
C THR A 62 5.06 8.07 4.86
N ALA A 63 4.94 9.39 4.65
CA ALA A 63 4.59 9.93 3.33
C ALA A 63 5.62 9.55 2.26
N ALA A 64 6.90 9.41 2.63
CA ALA A 64 7.96 8.99 1.71
C ALA A 64 7.78 7.53 1.26
N GLU A 65 7.48 6.62 2.19
CA GLU A 65 7.17 5.22 1.90
C GLU A 65 5.94 5.09 1.01
N TYR A 66 4.85 5.78 1.37
CA TYR A 66 3.66 5.79 0.53
C TYR A 66 3.94 6.35 -0.87
N GLY A 67 4.67 7.46 -0.97
CA GLY A 67 5.08 8.06 -2.24
C GLY A 67 5.92 7.11 -3.09
N ALA A 68 6.85 6.37 -2.48
CA ALA A 68 7.66 5.36 -3.16
C ALA A 68 6.80 4.21 -3.72
N ALA A 69 5.82 3.74 -2.95
CA ALA A 69 4.86 2.73 -3.41
C ALA A 69 4.02 3.23 -4.59
N VAL A 70 3.54 4.48 -4.54
CA VAL A 70 2.80 5.10 -5.64
C VAL A 70 3.66 5.20 -6.90
N GLN A 71 4.88 5.72 -6.79
CA GLN A 71 5.79 5.81 -7.94
C GLN A 71 6.11 4.45 -8.55
N LEU A 72 6.21 3.42 -7.72
CA LEU A 72 6.42 2.06 -8.18
C LEU A 72 5.22 1.52 -8.96
N ALA A 73 4.01 1.68 -8.44
CA ALA A 73 2.80 1.28 -9.15
C ALA A 73 2.66 2.01 -10.51
N VAL A 74 2.99 3.31 -10.55
CA VAL A 74 3.01 4.08 -11.81
C VAL A 74 4.04 3.53 -12.79
N ARG A 75 5.26 3.21 -12.33
CA ARG A 75 6.32 2.63 -13.18
C ARG A 75 5.94 1.26 -13.75
N LEU A 76 5.19 0.47 -12.98
CA LEU A 76 4.68 -0.83 -13.41
C LEU A 76 3.43 -0.74 -14.31
N GLY A 77 2.93 0.48 -14.59
CA GLY A 77 1.76 0.70 -15.43
C GLY A 77 0.43 0.27 -14.77
N LEU A 78 0.40 0.08 -13.45
CA LEU A 78 -0.79 -0.37 -12.74
C LEU A 78 -1.86 0.74 -12.70
N ARG A 79 -3.12 0.33 -12.83
CA ARG A 79 -4.26 1.24 -12.75
C ARG A 79 -4.57 1.61 -11.29
N LEU A 80 -4.15 2.80 -10.89
CA LEU A 80 -4.34 3.29 -9.51
C LEU A 80 -5.73 3.86 -9.27
N ASP A 81 -6.36 3.45 -8.17
CA ASP A 81 -7.57 4.10 -7.64
C ASP A 81 -7.20 5.41 -6.93
N THR A 82 -7.49 6.54 -7.56
CA THR A 82 -7.16 7.89 -7.07
C THR A 82 -8.10 8.39 -5.98
N ARG A 83 -9.09 7.61 -5.56
CA ARG A 83 -10.02 7.96 -4.46
C ARG A 83 -9.39 7.82 -3.07
N HIS A 84 -8.06 7.85 -2.99
CA HIS A 84 -7.36 7.94 -1.72
C HIS A 84 -7.46 9.37 -1.19
N THR A 85 -8.48 9.63 -0.36
CA THR A 85 -8.45 10.79 0.52
C THR A 85 -7.45 10.46 1.62
N PRO A 86 -6.27 11.12 1.68
CA PRO A 86 -5.41 11.00 2.84
C PRO A 86 -6.27 11.42 4.02
N LEU A 87 -6.43 10.50 4.94
CA LEU A 87 -7.16 10.73 6.16
C LEU A 87 -6.54 12.00 6.84
N PRO A 88 -7.25 13.15 7.01
CA PRO A 88 -6.75 14.40 7.64
C PRO A 88 -6.31 14.29 9.11
N TRP A 89 -5.43 13.34 9.41
CA TRP A 89 -5.08 13.00 10.78
C TRP A 89 -3.84 13.80 11.19
N PRO A 90 -3.81 14.31 12.43
CA PRO A 90 -2.63 15.00 12.92
C PRO A 90 -1.42 14.04 12.87
N ARG A 91 -0.32 14.56 12.32
CA ARG A 91 0.99 13.90 12.29
C ARG A 91 1.64 13.94 13.65
#